data_AF-A0A024TCC3-F1
#
_entry.id   AF-A0A024TCC3-F1
#
_cell.length_a   1.000
_cell.length_b   1.000
_cell.length_c   1.000
_cell.angle_alpha   90.00
_cell.angle_beta   90.00
_cell.angle_gamma   90.00
#
_symmetry.space_group_name_H-M   'P 1'
#
loop_
_entity.id
_entity.type
_entity.pdbx_description
1 polymer ?
#
loop_
_entity_poly.entity_id
_entity_poly.type
_entity_poly.pdbx_seq_one_letter_code
_entity_poly.pdbx_strand_id
1 'polypeptide(L)'
;MTIHAFVSGPPGSGKTSLCKKVCGLLQLEHLSTGDLLREHIRLRTELGKVAKKCIAAKTLVPDDVVIDMIVDRIAKVTGSAGWILDGFPRTVEQAKALQKKGVSPNVVLVLELPSSEVRGRLVGRRFDPKTGEIYHSEFNMPRDPETAARLIRRDDDVPDKIPARVDAYACYGHDTNREFLGLAFPIDADASLGDVVGEAVQILRSQHKNKPQATSNQTSNEAGTTTGAGSFQRSPPLEPSSKTLEPEETEFSPPKSTTFLRRAGGGSATTTPSSIKIDHEIQRIVLNNSHENRVATPAAPTALDLAKQVDSERFKTMLISGFDVIKHGRRGAPHTRTLFCDVEFKRLFWQKPDKKELKAKLDQSIAIADVIQVVQGMKTDVFKRSGDTAKTNRYLSLIADDRTLDIEVASEELCVLLLNGLNAMLVSS
;
A
#
# COMPACT_ATOMS: atom_id res chain seq x y z
N MET A 1 10.63 26.10 -7.34
CA MET A 1 11.05 24.69 -7.53
C MET A 1 9.78 23.86 -7.46
N THR A 2 9.56 22.96 -8.40
CA THR A 2 8.31 22.19 -8.53
C THR A 2 8.12 21.21 -7.35
N ILE A 3 6.89 21.09 -6.82
CA ILE A 3 6.57 20.20 -5.69
C ILE A 3 6.32 18.79 -6.22
N HIS A 4 7.08 17.82 -5.75
CA HIS A 4 6.92 16.40 -6.09
C HIS A 4 6.67 15.65 -4.79
N ALA A 5 5.41 15.32 -4.49
CA ALA A 5 5.04 14.79 -3.20
C ALA A 5 4.55 13.33 -3.28
N PHE A 6 4.95 12.49 -2.32
CA PHE A 6 4.28 11.22 -2.05
C PHE A 6 3.41 11.36 -0.81
N VAL A 7 2.28 10.64 -0.78
CA VAL A 7 1.43 10.56 0.41
C VAL A 7 1.26 9.10 0.83
N SER A 8 1.73 8.81 2.04
CA SER A 8 1.65 7.51 2.70
C SER A 8 0.76 7.59 3.95
N GLY A 9 0.30 6.45 4.44
CA GLY A 9 -0.60 6.37 5.60
C GLY A 9 -1.50 5.15 5.59
N PRO A 10 -2.05 4.72 6.74
CA PRO A 10 -2.92 3.55 6.83
C PRO A 10 -4.23 3.74 6.05
N PRO A 11 -4.95 2.66 5.70
CA PRO A 11 -6.28 2.81 5.12
C PRO A 11 -7.18 3.62 6.07
N GLY A 12 -8.04 4.48 5.54
CA GLY A 12 -8.92 5.33 6.35
C GLY A 12 -8.29 6.64 6.86
N SER A 13 -6.98 6.87 6.68
CA SER A 13 -6.31 8.11 7.11
C SER A 13 -6.65 9.37 6.29
N GLY A 14 -7.51 9.27 5.27
CA GLY A 14 -7.92 10.46 4.49
C GLY A 14 -6.94 10.90 3.38
N LYS A 15 -5.95 10.08 3.00
CA LYS A 15 -4.97 10.38 1.93
C LYS A 15 -5.56 11.02 0.68
N THR A 16 -6.55 10.37 0.08
CA THR A 16 -7.18 10.87 -1.16
C THR A 16 -7.90 12.20 -0.95
N SER A 17 -8.60 12.37 0.17
CA SER A 17 -9.28 13.63 0.51
C SER A 17 -8.27 14.77 0.71
N LEU A 18 -7.15 14.50 1.39
CA LEU A 18 -6.02 15.42 1.53
C LEU A 18 -5.45 15.79 0.16
N CYS A 19 -5.10 14.78 -0.66
CA CYS A 19 -4.48 15.00 -1.97
C CYS A 19 -5.35 15.88 -2.87
N LYS A 20 -6.66 15.58 -2.96
CA LYS A 20 -7.61 16.38 -3.74
C LYS A 20 -7.64 17.85 -3.31
N LYS A 21 -7.75 18.11 -2.00
CA LYS A 21 -7.79 19.48 -1.45
C LYS A 21 -6.48 20.22 -1.68
N VAL A 22 -5.35 19.59 -1.37
CA VAL A 22 -4.01 20.17 -1.54
C VAL A 22 -3.72 20.46 -3.01
N CYS A 23 -4.09 19.56 -3.93
CA CYS A 23 -3.94 19.78 -5.37
C CYS A 23 -4.72 21.00 -5.86
N GLY A 24 -5.97 21.16 -5.43
CA GLY A 24 -6.76 22.35 -5.76
C GLY A 24 -6.13 23.65 -5.25
N LEU A 25 -5.63 23.65 -4.00
CA LEU A 25 -5.05 24.83 -3.36
C LEU A 25 -3.67 25.21 -3.91
N LEU A 26 -2.86 24.23 -4.32
CA LEU A 26 -1.48 24.43 -4.79
C LEU A 26 -1.32 24.25 -6.30
N GLN A 27 -2.42 24.00 -7.02
CA GLN A 27 -2.45 23.73 -8.46
C GLN A 27 -1.54 22.55 -8.87
N LEU A 28 -1.44 21.53 -8.00
CA LEU A 28 -0.68 20.31 -8.29
C LEU A 28 -1.52 19.31 -9.08
N GLU A 29 -0.86 18.48 -9.87
CA GLU A 29 -1.50 17.33 -10.49
C GLU A 29 -1.73 16.22 -9.45
N HIS A 30 -2.97 15.71 -9.35
CA HIS A 30 -3.30 14.57 -8.50
C HIS A 30 -3.09 13.26 -9.25
N LEU A 31 -2.15 12.44 -8.78
CA LEU A 31 -1.84 11.13 -9.35
C LEU A 31 -2.32 10.03 -8.39
N SER A 32 -3.46 9.41 -8.71
CA SER A 32 -4.01 8.26 -7.97
C SER A 32 -3.89 7.01 -8.83
N THR A 33 -3.18 5.99 -8.34
CA THR A 33 -2.95 4.73 -9.09
C THR A 33 -4.26 4.05 -9.52
N GLY A 34 -5.29 4.10 -8.66
CA GLY A 34 -6.61 3.55 -8.99
C GLY A 34 -7.31 4.33 -10.12
N ASP A 35 -7.18 5.65 -10.15
CA ASP A 35 -7.73 6.49 -11.21
C ASP A 35 -6.97 6.30 -12.52
N LEU A 36 -5.63 6.26 -12.47
CA LEU A 36 -4.79 5.98 -13.63
C LEU A 36 -5.12 4.64 -14.26
N LEU A 37 -5.28 3.58 -13.45
CA LEU A 37 -5.70 2.27 -13.94
C LEU A 37 -7.04 2.34 -14.69
N ARG A 38 -8.06 2.96 -14.08
CA ARG A 38 -9.38 3.12 -14.70
C ARG A 38 -9.31 3.93 -15.99
N GLU A 39 -8.55 5.01 -16.00
CA GLU A 39 -8.35 5.86 -17.16
C GLU A 39 -7.68 5.12 -18.31
N HIS A 40 -6.54 4.46 -18.07
CA HIS A 40 -5.82 3.69 -19.08
C HIS A 40 -6.68 2.57 -19.68
N ILE A 41 -7.51 1.90 -18.87
CA ILE A 41 -8.48 0.89 -19.31
C ILE A 41 -9.57 1.51 -20.19
N ARG A 42 -10.15 2.64 -19.76
CA ARG A 42 -11.18 3.37 -20.51
C ARG A 42 -10.67 3.83 -21.87
N LEU A 43 -9.45 4.37 -21.91
CA LEU A 43 -8.77 4.84 -23.13
C LEU A 43 -8.18 3.71 -23.98
N ARG A 44 -8.23 2.45 -23.51
CA ARG A 44 -7.74 1.25 -24.22
C ARG A 44 -6.27 1.34 -24.64
N THR A 45 -5.44 1.99 -23.83
CA THR A 45 -3.97 2.04 -24.02
C THR A 45 -3.36 0.63 -23.92
N GLU A 46 -2.13 0.42 -24.39
CA GLU A 46 -1.46 -0.89 -24.26
C GLU A 46 -1.33 -1.33 -22.80
N LEU A 47 -0.90 -0.42 -21.90
CA LEU A 47 -0.86 -0.66 -20.46
C LEU A 47 -2.27 -0.95 -19.90
N GLY A 48 -3.28 -0.22 -20.37
CA GLY A 48 -4.68 -0.43 -19.99
C GLY A 48 -5.24 -1.78 -20.44
N LYS A 49 -4.82 -2.31 -21.60
CA LYS A 49 -5.19 -3.66 -22.05
C LYS A 49 -4.59 -4.73 -21.14
N VAL A 50 -3.34 -4.55 -20.70
CA VAL A 50 -2.69 -5.45 -19.74
C VAL A 50 -3.42 -5.39 -18.39
N ALA A 51 -3.64 -4.19 -17.85
CA ALA A 51 -4.38 -4.01 -16.60
C ALA A 51 -5.80 -4.61 -16.67
N LYS A 52 -6.52 -4.39 -17.78
CA LYS A 52 -7.86 -4.96 -17.99
C LYS A 52 -7.83 -6.50 -17.96
N LYS A 53 -6.82 -7.14 -18.56
CA LYS A 53 -6.65 -8.60 -18.52
C LYS A 53 -6.41 -9.08 -17.08
N CYS A 54 -5.55 -8.41 -16.34
CA CYS A 54 -5.27 -8.74 -14.94
C CYS A 54 -6.54 -8.64 -14.07
N ILE A 55 -7.27 -7.53 -14.19
CA ILE A 55 -8.52 -7.29 -13.45
C ILE A 55 -9.60 -8.30 -13.83
N ALA A 56 -9.77 -8.60 -15.13
CA ALA A 56 -10.72 -9.61 -15.60
C ALA A 56 -10.37 -11.01 -15.07
N ALA A 57 -9.08 -11.31 -14.93
CA ALA A 57 -8.58 -12.54 -14.33
C ALA A 57 -8.57 -12.53 -12.78
N LYS A 58 -9.09 -11.48 -12.13
CA LYS A 58 -9.04 -11.28 -10.67
C LYS A 58 -7.62 -11.36 -10.08
N THR A 59 -6.61 -11.01 -10.87
CA THR A 59 -5.20 -10.98 -10.48
C THR A 59 -4.75 -9.54 -10.21
N LEU A 60 -3.71 -9.38 -9.38
CA LEU A 60 -3.08 -8.08 -9.16
C LEU A 60 -2.42 -7.58 -10.45
N VAL A 61 -2.53 -6.27 -10.71
CA VAL A 61 -1.82 -5.63 -11.81
C VAL A 61 -0.33 -5.58 -11.44
N PRO A 62 0.58 -6.06 -12.30
CA PRO A 62 2.01 -6.02 -12.03
C PRO A 62 2.54 -4.61 -11.74
N ASP A 63 3.51 -4.51 -10.84
CA ASP A 63 4.08 -3.24 -10.38
C ASP A 63 4.69 -2.42 -11.52
N ASP A 64 5.40 -3.07 -12.44
CA ASP A 64 6.01 -2.45 -13.62
C ASP A 64 4.97 -1.77 -14.51
N VAL A 65 3.80 -2.40 -14.69
CA VAL A 65 2.68 -1.82 -15.44
C VAL A 65 2.14 -0.57 -14.73
N VAL A 66 1.95 -0.62 -13.40
CA VAL A 66 1.46 0.53 -12.62
C VAL A 66 2.48 1.67 -12.64
N ILE A 67 3.77 1.36 -12.48
CA ILE A 67 4.87 2.32 -12.54
C ILE A 67 4.96 2.97 -13.92
N ASP A 68 4.80 2.21 -14.99
CA ASP A 68 4.78 2.76 -16.36
C ASP A 68 3.61 3.71 -16.59
N MET A 69 2.43 3.41 -16.04
CA MET A 69 1.30 4.35 -16.08
C MET A 69 1.58 5.64 -15.32
N ILE A 70 2.22 5.55 -14.16
CA ILE A 70 2.62 6.73 -13.37
C ILE A 70 3.63 7.58 -14.16
N VAL A 71 4.66 6.96 -14.74
CA VAL A 71 5.70 7.64 -15.52
C VAL A 71 5.09 8.31 -16.75
N ASP A 72 4.23 7.62 -17.50
CA ASP A 72 3.52 8.17 -18.65
C ASP A 72 2.64 9.37 -18.26
N ARG A 73 1.95 9.30 -17.11
CA ARG A 73 1.14 10.42 -16.63
C ARG A 73 2.00 11.61 -16.20
N ILE A 74 3.08 11.38 -15.45
CA ILE A 74 4.02 12.44 -15.02
C ILE A 74 4.62 13.15 -16.23
N ALA A 75 5.01 12.41 -17.28
CA ALA A 75 5.54 12.99 -18.51
C ALA A 75 4.55 13.94 -19.23
N LYS A 76 3.25 13.80 -18.97
CA LYS A 76 2.17 14.64 -19.52
C LYS A 76 1.77 15.78 -18.59
N VAL A 77 2.39 15.93 -17.43
CA VAL A 77 2.10 17.04 -16.51
C VAL A 77 2.69 18.31 -17.11
N THR A 78 1.82 19.23 -17.52
CA THR A 78 2.21 20.52 -18.12
C THR A 78 2.31 21.65 -17.10
N GLY A 79 1.81 21.43 -15.88
CA GLY A 79 1.82 22.42 -14.80
C GLY A 79 3.20 22.59 -14.17
N SER A 80 3.59 23.83 -13.87
CA SER A 80 4.87 24.15 -13.22
C SER A 80 4.88 23.91 -11.71
N ALA A 81 3.70 23.76 -11.09
CA ALA A 81 3.53 23.58 -9.66
C ALA A 81 3.95 22.18 -9.18
N GLY A 82 3.69 21.14 -9.99
CA GLY A 82 4.16 19.77 -9.77
C GLY A 82 3.05 18.76 -9.59
N TRP A 83 3.31 17.72 -8.81
CA TRP A 83 2.41 16.57 -8.67
C TRP A 83 2.43 15.97 -7.26
N ILE A 84 1.35 15.29 -6.89
CA ILE A 84 1.25 14.47 -5.69
C ILE A 84 0.82 13.04 -6.07
N LEU A 85 1.53 12.05 -5.53
CA LEU A 85 1.23 10.63 -5.74
C LEU A 85 0.51 10.07 -4.51
N ASP A 86 -0.75 9.68 -4.71
CA ASP A 86 -1.65 9.17 -3.69
C ASP A 86 -1.61 7.64 -3.60
N GLY A 87 -1.15 7.12 -2.46
CA GLY A 87 -1.26 5.72 -2.11
C GLY A 87 -0.29 4.77 -2.85
N PHE A 88 0.79 5.33 -3.40
CA PHE A 88 1.92 4.63 -4.03
C PHE A 88 3.21 5.44 -3.79
N PRO A 89 4.39 4.81 -3.61
CA PRO A 89 4.65 3.36 -3.52
C PRO A 89 4.15 2.74 -2.21
N ARG A 90 3.96 1.42 -2.23
CA ARG A 90 3.59 0.58 -1.08
C ARG A 90 4.67 -0.44 -0.71
N THR A 91 5.71 -0.59 -1.53
CA THR A 91 6.86 -1.44 -1.21
C THR A 91 8.15 -0.70 -1.49
N VAL A 92 9.23 -1.16 -0.87
CA VAL A 92 10.58 -0.64 -1.10
C VAL A 92 10.99 -0.86 -2.57
N GLU A 93 10.60 -1.97 -3.17
CA GLU A 93 10.86 -2.30 -4.57
C GLU A 93 10.17 -1.34 -5.51
N GLN A 94 8.91 -0.99 -5.24
CA GLN A 94 8.16 0.01 -6.00
C GLN A 94 8.81 1.39 -5.88
N ALA A 95 9.24 1.78 -4.68
CA ALA A 95 9.93 3.03 -4.43
C ALA A 95 11.24 3.12 -5.24
N LYS A 96 12.08 2.08 -5.18
CA LYS A 96 13.34 1.98 -5.94
C LYS A 96 13.09 1.97 -7.44
N ALA A 97 12.04 1.30 -7.90
CA ALA A 97 11.69 1.24 -9.32
C ALA A 97 11.23 2.60 -9.86
N LEU A 98 10.46 3.38 -9.10
CA LEU A 98 10.12 4.77 -9.45
C LEU A 98 11.37 5.65 -9.55
N GLN A 99 12.26 5.57 -8.57
CA GLN A 99 13.52 6.34 -8.57
C GLN A 99 14.38 6.01 -9.78
N LYS A 100 14.51 4.73 -10.14
CA LYS A 100 15.23 4.28 -11.36
C LYS A 100 14.63 4.84 -12.65
N LYS A 101 13.33 5.16 -12.68
CA LYS A 101 12.65 5.82 -13.81
C LYS A 101 12.62 7.34 -13.70
N GLY A 102 13.41 7.93 -12.80
CA GLY A 102 13.50 9.38 -12.62
C GLY A 102 12.32 10.00 -11.88
N VAL A 103 11.43 9.19 -11.27
CA VAL A 103 10.33 9.67 -10.44
C VAL A 103 10.78 9.64 -8.99
N SER A 104 11.07 10.81 -8.41
CA SER A 104 11.50 10.94 -7.01
C SER A 104 10.78 12.12 -6.35
N PRO A 105 10.27 11.93 -5.13
CA PRO A 105 9.64 13.01 -4.38
C PRO A 105 10.71 13.95 -3.80
N ASN A 106 10.34 15.20 -3.55
CA ASN A 106 11.06 16.09 -2.65
C ASN A 106 10.38 16.23 -1.29
N VAL A 107 9.14 15.74 -1.15
CA VAL A 107 8.41 15.70 0.12
C VAL A 107 7.62 14.40 0.21
N VAL A 108 7.60 13.76 1.38
CA VAL A 108 6.72 12.63 1.67
C VAL A 108 5.85 13.00 2.86
N LEU A 109 4.53 13.05 2.68
CA LEU A 109 3.58 13.26 3.77
C LEU A 109 3.16 11.90 4.30
N VAL A 110 3.42 11.65 5.59
CA VAL A 110 3.07 10.39 6.25
C VAL A 110 1.91 10.65 7.20
N LEU A 111 0.72 10.21 6.79
CA LEU A 111 -0.47 10.33 7.62
C LEU A 111 -0.45 9.27 8.71
N GLU A 112 -0.43 9.72 9.96
CA GLU A 112 -0.46 8.87 11.14
C GLU A 112 -1.89 8.79 11.67
N LEU A 113 -2.43 7.58 11.79
CA LEU A 113 -3.76 7.37 12.32
C LEU A 113 -3.71 6.17 13.27
N PRO A 114 -4.23 6.29 14.51
CA PRO A 114 -4.34 5.16 15.41
C PRO A 114 -5.18 4.03 14.79
N SER A 115 -4.76 2.78 14.99
CA SER A 115 -5.45 1.60 14.44
C SER A 115 -6.90 1.48 14.94
N SER A 116 -7.19 2.00 16.15
CA SER A 116 -8.54 2.08 16.72
C SER A 116 -9.50 2.89 15.86
N GLU A 117 -9.02 3.96 15.22
CA GLU A 117 -9.85 4.88 14.43
C GLU A 117 -10.09 4.38 13.00
N VAL A 118 -9.18 3.55 12.47
CA VAL A 118 -9.26 3.06 11.09
C VAL A 118 -10.59 2.37 10.80
N ARG A 119 -11.06 1.51 11.72
CA ARG A 119 -12.28 0.72 11.53
C ARG A 119 -13.51 1.63 11.39
N GLY A 120 -13.70 2.58 12.31
CA GLY A 120 -14.84 3.50 12.27
C GLY A 120 -14.86 4.32 10.98
N ARG A 121 -13.72 4.89 10.62
CA ARG A 121 -13.55 5.71 9.41
C ARG A 121 -13.81 4.95 8.11
N LEU A 122 -13.43 3.67 8.03
CA LEU A 122 -13.66 2.85 6.84
C LEU A 122 -15.12 2.41 6.72
N VAL A 123 -15.75 1.96 7.82
CA VAL A 123 -17.14 1.48 7.80
C VAL A 123 -18.12 2.59 7.39
N GLY A 124 -17.89 3.82 7.85
CA GLY A 124 -18.72 4.97 7.49
C GLY A 124 -18.38 5.59 6.13
N ARG A 125 -17.28 5.19 5.48
CA ARG A 125 -16.87 5.76 4.19
C ARG A 125 -17.89 5.46 3.08
N ARG A 126 -18.15 6.48 2.28
CA ARG A 126 -18.99 6.43 1.09
C ARG A 126 -18.26 7.08 -0.08
N PHE A 127 -18.58 6.68 -1.30
CA PHE A 127 -18.05 7.32 -2.49
C PHE A 127 -19.14 7.51 -3.54
N ASP A 128 -19.06 8.63 -4.25
CA ASP A 128 -19.94 8.92 -5.37
C ASP A 128 -19.32 8.35 -6.67
N PRO A 129 -19.96 7.36 -7.33
CA PRO A 129 -19.46 6.78 -8.56
C PRO A 129 -19.41 7.75 -9.75
N LYS A 130 -20.18 8.85 -9.70
CA LYS A 130 -20.24 9.83 -10.79
C LYS A 130 -19.10 10.85 -10.72
N THR A 131 -18.81 11.34 -9.51
CA THR A 131 -17.83 12.42 -9.28
C THR A 131 -16.49 11.92 -8.75
N GLY A 132 -16.47 10.71 -8.15
CA GLY A 132 -15.31 10.19 -7.42
C GLY A 132 -15.10 10.86 -6.05
N GLU A 133 -16.04 11.69 -5.59
CA GLU A 133 -15.97 12.32 -4.27
C GLU A 133 -16.15 11.31 -3.14
N ILE A 134 -15.48 11.57 -2.01
CA ILE A 134 -15.47 10.71 -0.83
C ILE A 134 -16.25 11.40 0.29
N TYR A 135 -17.21 10.67 0.84
CA TYR A 135 -18.11 11.10 1.90
C TYR A 135 -17.99 10.17 3.11
N HIS A 136 -18.58 10.58 4.23
CA HIS A 136 -18.69 9.75 5.42
C HIS A 136 -20.08 9.88 6.03
N SER A 137 -20.68 8.75 6.41
CA SER A 137 -22.07 8.68 6.87
C SER A 137 -22.36 9.53 8.11
N GLU A 138 -21.37 9.79 8.95
CA GLU A 138 -21.56 10.49 10.23
C GLU A 138 -21.22 11.98 10.19
N PHE A 139 -20.16 12.37 9.45
CA PHE A 139 -19.57 13.70 9.57
C PHE A 139 -19.34 14.41 8.24
N ASN A 140 -19.63 13.76 7.10
CA ASN A 140 -19.46 14.38 5.79
C ASN A 140 -20.42 13.76 4.77
N MET A 141 -21.73 13.90 5.00
CA MET A 141 -22.75 13.53 4.02
C MET A 141 -23.11 14.72 3.12
N PRO A 142 -23.36 14.51 1.82
CA PRO A 142 -23.78 15.58 0.92
C PRO A 142 -25.19 16.07 1.31
N ARG A 143 -25.39 17.39 1.23
CA ARG A 143 -26.72 18.00 1.43
C ARG A 143 -27.69 17.68 0.28
N ASP A 144 -27.15 17.49 -0.92
CA ASP A 144 -27.92 17.14 -2.11
C ASP A 144 -28.48 15.69 -2.02
N PRO A 145 -29.81 15.49 -2.00
CA PRO A 145 -30.40 14.17 -1.90
C PRO A 145 -30.06 13.23 -3.05
N GLU A 146 -29.89 13.75 -4.28
CA GLU A 146 -29.55 12.93 -5.44
C GLU A 146 -28.15 12.33 -5.29
N THR A 147 -27.18 13.15 -4.87
CA THR A 147 -25.83 12.70 -4.56
C THR A 147 -25.84 11.73 -3.38
N ALA A 148 -26.61 12.01 -2.32
CA ALA A 148 -26.72 11.12 -1.16
C ALA A 148 -27.25 9.73 -1.53
N ALA A 149 -28.27 9.66 -2.40
CA ALA A 149 -28.91 8.41 -2.81
C ALA A 149 -28.03 7.50 -3.68
N ARG A 150 -27.09 8.08 -4.45
CA ARG A 150 -26.19 7.32 -5.33
C ARG A 150 -24.86 6.92 -4.67
N LEU A 151 -24.64 7.31 -3.42
CA LEU A 151 -23.41 6.95 -2.71
C LEU A 151 -23.33 5.44 -2.50
N ILE A 152 -22.16 4.87 -2.76
CA ILE A 152 -21.89 3.45 -2.55
C ILE A 152 -20.72 3.25 -1.58
N ARG A 153 -20.72 2.09 -0.91
CA ARG A 153 -19.58 1.63 -0.10
C ARG A 153 -18.66 0.79 -0.98
N ARG A 154 -17.36 0.84 -0.71
CA ARG A 154 -16.42 -0.05 -1.41
C ARG A 154 -16.47 -1.46 -0.84
N ASP A 155 -16.20 -2.45 -1.67
CA ASP A 155 -16.25 -3.87 -1.30
C ASP A 155 -15.20 -4.26 -0.25
N ASP A 156 -14.15 -3.45 -0.09
CA ASP A 156 -13.04 -3.60 0.87
C ASP A 156 -13.25 -2.81 2.18
N ASP A 157 -14.38 -2.10 2.32
CA ASP A 157 -14.75 -1.29 3.50
C ASP A 157 -15.77 -2.02 4.40
N VAL A 158 -15.68 -3.35 4.45
CA VAL A 158 -16.48 -4.20 5.34
C VAL A 158 -15.65 -4.62 6.56
N PRO A 159 -16.25 -4.71 7.77
CA PRO A 159 -15.54 -5.03 9.00
C PRO A 159 -14.55 -6.20 8.90
N ASP A 160 -14.94 -7.27 8.20
CA ASP A 160 -14.15 -8.49 8.09
C ASP A 160 -12.88 -8.33 7.23
N LYS A 161 -12.86 -7.38 6.29
CA LYS A 161 -11.72 -7.13 5.41
C LYS A 161 -10.78 -6.03 5.91
N ILE A 162 -11.19 -5.27 6.92
CA ILE A 162 -10.41 -4.15 7.45
C ILE A 162 -9.12 -4.62 8.14
N PRO A 163 -9.12 -5.65 9.01
CA PRO A 163 -7.90 -6.09 9.72
C PRO A 163 -6.75 -6.39 8.77
N ALA A 164 -6.98 -7.20 7.74
CA ALA A 164 -5.96 -7.55 6.75
C ALA A 164 -5.35 -6.32 6.06
N ARG A 165 -6.09 -5.22 5.88
CA ARG A 165 -5.59 -3.99 5.28
C ARG A 165 -4.76 -3.16 6.26
N VAL A 166 -5.15 -3.16 7.53
CA VAL A 166 -4.38 -2.51 8.61
C VAL A 166 -3.06 -3.24 8.77
N ASP A 167 -3.09 -4.57 8.86
CA ASP A 167 -1.90 -5.41 9.02
C ASP A 167 -0.96 -5.30 7.81
N ALA A 168 -1.52 -5.31 6.59
CA ALA A 168 -0.73 -5.08 5.38
C ALA A 168 0.03 -3.75 5.47
N TYR A 169 -0.64 -2.64 5.79
CA TYR A 169 0.03 -1.34 5.93
C TYR A 169 1.04 -1.32 7.08
N ALA A 170 0.74 -1.95 8.22
CA ALA A 170 1.68 -2.05 9.33
C ALA A 170 2.97 -2.78 8.92
N CYS A 171 2.85 -3.82 8.09
CA CYS A 171 3.97 -4.57 7.56
C CYS A 171 4.81 -3.75 6.57
N TYR A 172 4.21 -3.23 5.48
CA TYR A 172 4.98 -2.56 4.43
C TYR A 172 5.27 -1.08 4.69
N GLY A 173 4.42 -0.40 5.45
CA GLY A 173 4.43 1.05 5.61
C GLY A 173 5.66 1.54 6.33
N HIS A 174 6.06 0.84 7.40
CA HIS A 174 7.29 1.16 8.14
C HIS A 174 8.53 1.10 7.24
N ASP A 175 8.69 0.01 6.47
CA ASP A 175 9.87 -0.19 5.62
C ASP A 175 9.88 0.75 4.42
N THR A 176 8.73 0.99 3.79
CA THR A 176 8.63 1.89 2.65
C THR A 176 8.86 3.35 3.05
N ASN A 177 8.31 3.78 4.19
CA ASN A 177 8.51 5.15 4.69
C ASN A 177 9.97 5.40 5.09
N ARG A 178 10.69 4.37 5.55
CA ARG A 178 12.11 4.45 5.91
C ARG A 178 13.02 4.83 4.73
N GLU A 179 12.65 4.46 3.51
CA GLU A 179 13.39 4.87 2.30
C GLU A 179 13.38 6.39 2.09
N PHE A 180 12.50 7.12 2.78
CA PHE A 180 12.31 8.56 2.64
C PHE A 180 12.53 9.35 3.94
N LEU A 181 13.26 8.82 4.94
CA LEU A 181 13.43 9.49 6.25
C LEU A 181 13.86 10.97 6.16
N GLY A 182 14.72 11.32 5.19
CA GLY A 182 15.18 12.72 5.00
C GLY A 182 14.15 13.66 4.36
N LEU A 183 13.03 13.13 3.86
CA LEU A 183 11.98 13.85 3.14
C LEU A 183 10.59 13.63 3.77
N ALA A 184 10.48 12.77 4.79
CA ALA A 184 9.23 12.34 5.39
C ALA A 184 8.80 13.29 6.51
N PHE A 185 7.54 13.72 6.44
CA PHE A 185 6.89 14.58 7.42
C PHE A 185 5.65 13.86 7.96
N PRO A 186 5.65 13.45 9.24
CA PRO A 186 4.46 12.89 9.87
C PRO A 186 3.40 13.98 10.02
N ILE A 187 2.13 13.62 9.82
CA ILE A 187 0.96 14.48 10.04
C ILE A 187 -0.07 13.67 10.81
N ASP A 188 -0.58 14.23 11.90
CA ASP A 188 -1.66 13.63 12.67
C ASP A 188 -2.95 13.63 11.85
N ALA A 189 -3.32 12.45 11.35
CA ALA A 189 -4.52 12.29 10.55
C ALA A 189 -5.79 12.14 11.39
N ASP A 190 -5.68 12.10 12.73
CA ASP A 190 -6.85 12.12 13.61
C ASP A 190 -7.44 13.53 13.76
N ALA A 191 -6.65 14.57 13.49
CA ALA A 191 -7.07 15.96 13.49
C ALA A 191 -8.15 16.28 12.42
N SER A 192 -8.72 17.49 12.50
CA SER A 192 -9.73 17.93 11.53
C SER A 192 -9.16 17.99 10.12
N LEU A 193 -9.99 17.75 9.10
CA LEU A 193 -9.53 17.82 7.70
C LEU A 193 -8.97 19.22 7.34
N GLY A 194 -9.44 20.29 8.00
CA GLY A 194 -8.90 21.64 7.83
C GLY A 194 -7.46 21.74 8.35
N ASP A 195 -7.22 21.25 9.57
CA ASP A 195 -5.90 21.28 10.20
C ASP A 195 -4.89 20.42 9.41
N VAL A 196 -5.28 19.19 9.06
CA VAL A 196 -4.45 18.26 8.26
C VAL A 196 -4.07 18.87 6.91
N VAL A 197 -5.01 19.54 6.23
CA VAL A 197 -4.76 20.22 4.96
C VAL A 197 -3.87 21.45 5.17
N GLY A 198 -4.11 22.24 6.22
CA GLY A 198 -3.32 23.41 6.58
C GLY A 198 -1.86 23.05 6.82
N GLU A 199 -1.61 22.03 7.64
CA GLU A 199 -0.28 21.50 7.94
C GLU A 199 0.40 20.97 6.67
N ALA A 200 -0.28 20.14 5.87
CA ALA A 200 0.26 19.64 4.61
C ALA A 200 0.65 20.77 3.64
N VAL A 201 -0.20 21.80 3.50
CA VAL A 201 0.08 22.97 2.67
C VAL A 201 1.29 23.74 3.21
N GLN A 202 1.41 23.91 4.52
CA GLN A 202 2.54 24.58 5.15
C GLN A 202 3.85 23.82 4.89
N ILE A 203 3.86 22.50 5.08
CA ILE A 203 5.01 21.64 4.79
C ILE A 203 5.41 21.79 3.33
N LEU A 204 4.49 21.58 2.39
CA LEU A 204 4.77 21.65 0.95
C LEU A 204 5.29 23.03 0.51
N ARG A 205 4.73 24.11 1.06
CA ARG A 205 5.21 25.49 0.79
C ARG A 205 6.58 25.77 1.41
N SER A 206 6.89 25.23 2.59
CA SER A 206 8.19 25.42 3.23
C SER A 206 9.32 24.82 2.40
N GLN A 207 9.08 23.65 1.79
CA GLN A 207 10.03 22.98 0.92
C GLN A 207 10.21 23.69 -0.43
N HIS A 208 9.18 24.43 -0.88
CA HIS A 208 9.33 25.35 -2.02
C HIS A 208 10.25 26.55 -1.69
N LYS A 209 10.32 26.99 -0.44
CA LYS A 209 11.06 28.20 -0.02
C LYS A 209 12.50 27.94 0.43
N ASN A 210 12.79 26.76 1.00
CA ASN A 210 14.13 26.42 1.48
C ASN A 210 15.06 26.01 0.32
N LYS A 211 15.72 26.99 -0.30
CA LYS A 211 17.01 26.78 -0.95
C LYS A 211 18.02 27.82 -0.46
N PRO A 212 19.28 27.45 -0.15
CA PRO A 212 20.34 28.42 0.01
C PRO A 212 20.50 29.21 -1.29
N GLN A 213 20.46 30.55 -1.18
CA GLN A 213 20.94 31.42 -2.24
C GLN A 213 22.36 31.00 -2.57
N ALA A 214 22.62 30.63 -3.82
CA ALA A 214 23.97 30.55 -4.31
C ALA A 214 24.54 31.97 -4.19
N THR A 215 25.45 32.17 -3.24
CA THR A 215 26.30 33.35 -3.16
C THR A 215 27.21 33.35 -4.38
N SER A 216 26.74 33.95 -5.47
CA SER A 216 27.64 34.39 -6.53
C SER A 216 28.40 35.60 -5.99
N ASN A 217 29.57 35.34 -5.42
CA ASN A 217 30.58 36.37 -5.22
C ASN A 217 30.90 37.03 -6.56
N GLN A 218 30.90 38.36 -6.53
CA GLN A 218 31.30 39.24 -7.62
C GLN A 218 32.70 38.87 -8.12
N THR A 219 32.86 38.80 -9.44
CA THR A 219 34.09 39.27 -10.09
C THR A 219 33.68 40.18 -11.23
N SER A 220 33.99 41.45 -11.02
CA SER A 220 34.02 42.52 -12.01
C SER A 220 34.91 42.16 -13.20
N ASN A 221 34.44 42.42 -14.41
CA ASN A 221 35.25 43.13 -15.39
C ASN A 221 34.36 43.77 -16.46
N GLU A 222 34.63 45.06 -16.64
CA GLU A 222 34.05 45.97 -17.62
C GLU A 222 34.55 45.69 -19.03
N ALA A 223 33.71 46.03 -20.02
CA ALA A 223 34.01 46.89 -21.18
C ALA A 223 33.37 46.35 -22.47
N GLY A 224 32.66 47.22 -23.20
CA GLY A 224 32.38 47.01 -24.62
C GLY A 224 31.01 47.46 -25.13
N THR A 225 30.81 48.77 -25.17
CA THR A 225 29.72 49.54 -25.78
C THR A 225 29.40 49.19 -27.24
N THR A 226 28.13 49.35 -27.64
CA THR A 226 27.57 50.02 -28.86
C THR A 226 26.45 49.21 -29.53
N THR A 227 25.17 49.60 -29.37
CA THR A 227 24.34 50.51 -30.20
C THR A 227 23.23 49.73 -30.93
N GLY A 228 21.98 50.17 -30.79
CA GLY A 228 20.86 49.67 -31.58
C GLY A 228 19.51 50.04 -30.98
N ALA A 229 19.05 51.26 -31.28
CA ALA A 229 17.81 51.87 -30.82
C ALA A 229 16.54 51.17 -31.37
N GLY A 230 15.44 51.27 -30.62
CA GLY A 230 14.10 50.84 -31.03
C GLY A 230 13.05 51.02 -29.95
N SER A 231 12.69 52.27 -29.68
CA SER A 231 11.61 52.71 -28.79
C SER A 231 10.22 52.37 -29.32
N PHE A 232 9.28 51.97 -28.46
CA PHE A 232 7.89 52.46 -28.48
C PHE A 232 7.23 52.33 -27.10
N GLN A 233 6.77 53.46 -26.56
CA GLN A 233 5.95 53.63 -25.36
C GLN A 233 4.46 53.66 -25.74
N ARG A 234 3.59 53.05 -24.91
CA ARG A 234 2.48 53.67 -24.14
C ARG A 234 1.33 52.68 -23.87
N SER A 235 0.95 52.62 -22.59
CA SER A 235 -0.25 52.02 -21.99
C SER A 235 -1.49 52.95 -22.08
N PRO A 236 -2.60 52.69 -21.36
CA PRO A 236 -3.72 51.75 -21.57
C PRO A 236 -5.04 52.54 -21.89
N PRO A 237 -6.29 51.98 -21.87
CA PRO A 237 -7.06 51.88 -20.59
C PRO A 237 -8.27 50.89 -20.50
N LEU A 238 -8.70 50.66 -19.23
CA LEU A 238 -10.07 50.50 -18.65
C LEU A 238 -10.86 49.15 -18.65
N GLU A 239 -11.39 48.86 -17.44
CA GLU A 239 -12.41 47.86 -17.03
C GLU A 239 -13.84 48.19 -17.53
N PRO A 240 -14.84 47.29 -17.30
CA PRO A 240 -15.70 47.49 -16.12
C PRO A 240 -16.19 46.22 -15.37
N SER A 241 -16.19 46.35 -14.04
CA SER A 241 -17.18 45.96 -13.00
C SER A 241 -17.98 44.63 -12.98
N SER A 242 -17.82 43.97 -11.82
CA SER A 242 -18.86 43.39 -10.94
C SER A 242 -19.53 42.05 -11.29
N LYS A 243 -19.27 41.03 -10.46
CA LYS A 243 -20.21 40.55 -9.43
C LYS A 243 -19.55 39.54 -8.49
N THR A 244 -19.55 39.92 -7.22
CA THR A 244 -19.21 39.15 -6.03
C THR A 244 -20.17 37.97 -5.87
N LEU A 245 -19.65 36.76 -5.75
CA LEU A 245 -20.35 35.62 -5.14
C LEU A 245 -19.36 34.95 -4.19
N GLU A 246 -19.60 35.18 -2.90
CA GLU A 246 -18.94 34.51 -1.78
C GLU A 246 -19.20 33.00 -1.85
N PRO A 247 -18.21 32.13 -1.56
CA PRO A 247 -18.51 30.79 -1.09
C PRO A 247 -18.68 30.85 0.43
N GLU A 248 -19.89 30.51 0.91
CA GLU A 248 -20.16 30.24 2.32
C GLU A 248 -19.17 29.22 2.89
N GLU A 249 -18.32 29.69 3.80
CA GLU A 249 -17.58 28.84 4.73
C GLU A 249 -18.57 28.37 5.82
N THR A 250 -19.06 27.14 5.72
CA THR A 250 -19.61 26.44 6.89
C THR A 250 -18.56 25.51 7.44
N GLU A 251 -17.72 26.03 8.34
CA GLU A 251 -16.97 25.25 9.33
C GLU A 251 -17.96 24.54 10.26
N PHE A 252 -17.83 23.22 10.40
CA PHE A 252 -18.45 22.50 11.51
C PHE A 252 -17.41 21.55 12.11
N SER A 253 -16.85 21.98 13.24
CA SER A 253 -16.07 21.15 14.17
C SER A 253 -17.00 20.27 15.02
N PRO A 254 -16.67 19.00 15.31
CA PRO A 254 -17.40 18.22 16.30
C PRO A 254 -16.99 18.60 17.74
N PRO A 255 -17.86 18.36 18.74
CA PRO A 255 -17.69 18.90 20.09
C PRO A 255 -16.67 18.12 20.92
N LYS A 256 -15.90 18.87 21.72
CA LYS A 256 -15.07 18.33 22.81
C LYS A 256 -15.96 17.86 23.96
N SER A 257 -15.66 16.69 24.52
CA SER A 257 -16.27 16.21 25.75
C SER A 257 -15.66 16.97 26.95
N THR A 258 -16.42 17.89 27.54
CA THR A 258 -16.10 18.53 28.83
C THR A 258 -17.16 18.17 29.86
N THR A 259 -16.77 17.36 30.84
CA THR A 259 -17.50 17.24 32.12
C THR A 259 -16.81 18.15 33.13
N PHE A 260 -17.48 19.23 33.52
CA PHE A 260 -17.15 20.02 34.70
C PHE A 260 -17.91 19.45 35.91
N LEU A 261 -17.20 19.23 37.01
CA LEU A 261 -17.74 19.38 38.36
C LEU A 261 -16.80 20.27 39.18
N ARG A 262 -17.41 21.06 40.05
CA ARG A 262 -17.04 22.43 40.43
C ARG A 262 -16.66 22.50 41.91
N ARG A 263 -15.64 23.33 42.23
CA ARG A 263 -15.34 24.06 43.49
C ARG A 263 -15.02 23.19 44.73
N ALA A 264 -14.17 23.60 45.68
CA ALA A 264 -13.84 24.93 46.21
C ALA A 264 -12.49 24.94 46.97
N GLY A 265 -11.97 26.13 47.27
CA GLY A 265 -11.15 26.37 48.47
C GLY A 265 -9.71 26.80 48.18
N GLY A 266 -9.40 28.07 48.44
CA GLY A 266 -8.06 28.64 48.27
C GLY A 266 -7.13 28.48 49.47
N GLY A 267 -5.91 28.99 49.34
CA GLY A 267 -4.96 29.14 50.44
C GLY A 267 -3.49 29.12 49.99
N SER A 268 -2.86 30.29 50.05
CA SER A 268 -1.45 30.58 49.80
C SER A 268 -0.48 29.85 50.75
N ALA A 269 0.67 29.39 50.26
CA ALA A 269 2.00 29.75 50.81
C ALA A 269 3.17 29.05 50.06
N THR A 270 4.20 29.86 49.88
CA THR A 270 5.56 29.63 49.37
C THR A 270 6.34 28.45 50.00
N THR A 271 7.16 27.75 49.20
CA THR A 271 8.64 27.57 49.34
C THR A 271 9.15 26.37 48.52
N THR A 272 10.10 26.60 47.63
CA THR A 272 11.07 25.60 47.11
C THR A 272 12.25 25.45 48.09
N PRO A 273 13.22 24.55 47.91
CA PRO A 273 13.36 23.40 46.99
C PRO A 273 13.76 22.10 47.73
N SER A 274 13.68 20.93 47.07
CA SER A 274 14.79 19.96 46.97
C SER A 274 14.32 18.58 46.52
N SER A 275 15.18 17.99 45.73
CA SER A 275 15.20 16.67 45.10
C SER A 275 14.93 15.52 46.09
N ILE A 276 14.62 14.34 45.53
CA ILE A 276 14.46 13.02 46.19
C ILE A 276 12.99 12.67 46.53
N LYS A 277 12.18 12.32 45.51
CA LYS A 277 11.05 11.36 45.61
C LYS A 277 10.67 10.82 44.23
N ILE A 278 11.46 9.90 43.67
CA ILE A 278 11.01 9.03 42.56
C ILE A 278 11.23 7.54 42.87
N ASP A 279 12.05 7.18 43.88
CA ASP A 279 12.37 5.76 44.10
C ASP A 279 11.40 4.96 45.00
N HIS A 280 10.44 5.60 45.70
CA HIS A 280 9.52 4.88 46.59
C HIS A 280 8.16 4.52 45.99
N GLU A 281 7.83 5.02 44.79
CA GLU A 281 6.57 4.68 44.11
C GLU A 281 6.76 3.51 43.12
N ILE A 282 7.98 3.33 42.61
CA ILE A 282 8.36 2.18 41.77
C ILE A 282 8.38 0.88 42.58
N GLN A 283 8.78 0.91 43.85
CA GLN A 283 8.78 -0.29 44.70
C GLN A 283 7.39 -0.75 45.17
N ARG A 284 6.35 0.09 45.06
CA ARG A 284 4.98 -0.30 45.43
C ARG A 284 4.20 -0.94 44.28
N ILE A 285 4.49 -0.55 43.04
CA ILE A 285 3.83 -1.10 41.84
C ILE A 285 4.37 -2.52 41.53
N VAL A 286 5.63 -2.81 41.86
CA VAL A 286 6.23 -4.14 41.62
C VAL A 286 5.71 -5.22 42.58
N LEU A 287 5.18 -4.88 43.76
CA LEU A 287 4.71 -5.86 44.74
C LEU A 287 3.19 -6.14 44.70
N ASN A 288 2.38 -5.29 44.06
CA ASN A 288 0.92 -5.48 44.01
C ASN A 288 0.39 -6.12 42.72
N ASN A 289 1.22 -6.35 41.69
CA ASN A 289 0.81 -7.06 40.47
C ASN A 289 1.05 -8.58 40.51
N SER A 290 1.40 -9.14 41.67
CA SER A 290 1.69 -10.57 41.84
C SER A 290 0.45 -11.46 42.03
N HIS A 291 -0.76 -10.89 42.05
CA HIS A 291 -2.01 -11.64 42.19
C HIS A 291 -3.09 -11.09 41.26
N GLU A 292 -2.98 -11.38 39.97
CA GLU A 292 -4.08 -11.63 39.01
C GLU A 292 -3.60 -11.49 37.55
N ASN A 293 -2.85 -12.48 37.07
CA ASN A 293 -2.92 -12.98 35.69
C ASN A 293 -1.85 -14.08 35.50
N ARG A 294 -2.23 -15.34 35.75
CA ARG A 294 -1.46 -16.48 35.25
C ARG A 294 -1.75 -16.63 33.75
N VAL A 295 -1.01 -15.91 32.92
CA VAL A 295 -0.80 -16.33 31.53
C VAL A 295 0.21 -17.47 31.58
N ALA A 296 -0.21 -18.65 31.13
CA ALA A 296 0.66 -19.81 31.03
C ALA A 296 1.87 -19.50 30.14
N THR A 297 3.07 -19.77 30.64
CA THR A 297 4.30 -19.78 29.85
C THR A 297 4.17 -20.89 28.79
N PRO A 298 4.44 -20.65 27.49
CA PRO A 298 4.35 -21.71 26.51
C PRO A 298 5.41 -22.79 26.81
N ALA A 299 4.97 -24.04 26.82
CA ALA A 299 5.84 -25.19 27.05
C ALA A 299 6.95 -25.27 25.99
N ALA A 300 8.12 -25.77 26.38
CA ALA A 300 9.20 -26.04 25.44
C ALA A 300 8.71 -26.95 24.29
N PRO A 301 9.05 -26.65 23.04
CA PRO A 301 8.51 -27.38 21.89
C PRO A 301 8.95 -28.85 21.93
N THR A 302 8.02 -29.75 21.64
CA THR A 302 8.30 -31.20 21.68
C THR A 302 9.16 -31.62 20.50
N ALA A 303 9.77 -32.81 20.55
CA ALA A 303 10.54 -33.37 19.43
C ALA A 303 9.70 -33.46 18.13
N LEU A 304 8.39 -33.69 18.25
CA LEU A 304 7.45 -33.71 17.13
C LEU A 304 7.19 -32.31 16.55
N ASP A 305 7.16 -31.28 17.40
CA ASP A 305 7.01 -29.88 16.97
C ASP A 305 8.26 -29.38 16.25
N LEU A 306 9.45 -29.75 16.77
CA LEU A 306 10.71 -29.49 16.08
C LEU A 306 10.75 -30.18 14.71
N ALA A 307 10.35 -31.44 14.61
CA ALA A 307 10.33 -32.17 13.34
C ALA A 307 9.40 -31.49 12.32
N LYS A 308 8.18 -31.10 12.73
CA LYS A 308 7.24 -30.36 11.87
C LYS A 308 7.79 -29.00 11.44
N GLN A 309 8.49 -28.31 12.33
CA GLN A 309 9.10 -27.01 12.02
C GLN A 309 10.25 -27.17 11.02
N VAL A 310 11.11 -28.19 11.19
CA VAL A 310 12.18 -28.53 10.25
C VAL A 310 11.61 -28.90 8.87
N ASP A 311 10.56 -29.71 8.82
CA ASP A 311 9.91 -30.08 7.56
C ASP A 311 9.26 -28.87 6.87
N SER A 312 8.65 -27.95 7.63
CA SER A 312 8.09 -26.71 7.10
C SER A 312 9.18 -25.82 6.45
N GLU A 313 10.31 -25.63 7.13
CA GLU A 313 11.41 -24.82 6.60
C GLU A 313 12.09 -25.49 5.39
N ARG A 314 12.22 -26.83 5.42
CA ARG A 314 12.72 -27.61 4.28
C ARG A 314 11.80 -27.47 3.07
N PHE A 315 10.48 -27.60 3.28
CA PHE A 315 9.47 -27.45 2.23
C PHE A 315 9.51 -26.04 1.60
N LYS A 316 9.51 -24.99 2.43
CA LYS A 316 9.60 -23.60 1.99
C LYS A 316 10.87 -23.32 1.19
N THR A 317 12.02 -23.73 1.72
CA THR A 317 13.32 -23.52 1.07
C THR A 317 13.37 -24.23 -0.28
N MET A 318 12.85 -25.45 -0.36
CA MET A 318 12.77 -26.22 -1.60
C MET A 318 11.88 -25.55 -2.65
N LEU A 319 10.73 -25.00 -2.24
CA LEU A 319 9.84 -24.27 -3.15
C LEU A 319 10.45 -22.95 -3.64
N ILE A 320 11.18 -22.21 -2.79
CA ILE A 320 11.84 -20.96 -3.18
C ILE A 320 13.01 -21.24 -4.13
N SER A 321 13.85 -22.22 -3.80
CA SER A 321 15.02 -22.59 -4.63
C SER A 321 14.64 -23.28 -5.93
N GLY A 322 13.44 -23.87 -5.97
CA GLY A 322 12.93 -24.64 -7.09
C GLY A 322 13.53 -26.04 -7.13
N PHE A 323 12.74 -26.99 -7.60
CA PHE A 323 13.17 -28.38 -7.75
C PHE A 323 12.47 -29.03 -8.95
N ASP A 324 13.10 -30.05 -9.52
CA ASP A 324 12.58 -30.68 -10.71
C ASP A 324 11.51 -31.74 -10.41
N VAL A 325 10.44 -31.69 -11.18
CA VAL A 325 9.31 -32.62 -11.19
C VAL A 325 9.01 -33.05 -12.62
N ILE A 326 8.34 -34.18 -12.78
CA ILE A 326 7.79 -34.58 -14.08
C ILE A 326 6.35 -34.08 -14.13
N LYS A 327 6.08 -33.13 -15.03
CA LYS A 327 4.73 -32.60 -15.21
C LYS A 327 3.95 -33.44 -16.21
N HIS A 328 2.76 -33.87 -15.81
CA HIS A 328 1.80 -34.51 -16.70
C HIS A 328 0.84 -33.46 -17.27
N GLY A 329 0.52 -33.59 -18.56
CA GLY A 329 -0.33 -32.66 -19.30
C GLY A 329 -1.62 -33.31 -19.75
N ARG A 330 -2.66 -32.49 -20.00
CA ARG A 330 -3.93 -32.97 -20.57
C ARG A 330 -3.75 -33.53 -21.98
N ARG A 331 -2.74 -33.08 -22.72
CA ARG A 331 -2.34 -33.57 -24.05
C ARG A 331 -0.80 -33.59 -24.09
N GLY A 332 -0.22 -34.65 -24.65
CA GLY A 332 1.23 -34.80 -24.78
C GLY A 332 1.89 -35.67 -23.70
N ALA A 333 3.17 -36.00 -23.94
CA ALA A 333 3.96 -36.84 -23.05
C ALA A 333 4.38 -36.10 -21.77
N PRO A 334 4.59 -36.83 -20.65
CA PRO A 334 5.16 -36.28 -19.43
C PRO A 334 6.52 -35.63 -19.69
N HIS A 335 6.80 -34.52 -19.01
CA HIS A 335 8.03 -33.76 -19.25
C HIS A 335 8.54 -33.08 -17.99
N THR A 336 9.87 -33.05 -17.83
CA THR A 336 10.53 -32.43 -16.68
C THR A 336 10.31 -30.91 -16.64
N ARG A 337 10.01 -30.38 -15.46
CA ARG A 337 9.85 -28.96 -15.16
C ARG A 337 10.44 -28.65 -13.79
N THR A 338 11.05 -27.48 -13.65
CA THR A 338 11.41 -26.94 -12.34
C THR A 338 10.15 -26.29 -11.76
N LEU A 339 9.67 -26.83 -10.64
CA LEU A 339 8.57 -26.28 -9.85
C LEU A 339 9.15 -25.35 -8.79
N PHE A 340 8.58 -24.16 -8.63
CA PHE A 340 9.00 -23.19 -7.63
C PHE A 340 7.83 -22.30 -7.21
N CYS A 341 7.99 -21.55 -6.12
CA CYS A 341 6.99 -20.59 -5.63
C CYS A 341 7.56 -19.17 -5.61
N ASP A 342 6.68 -18.18 -5.56
CA ASP A 342 7.07 -16.84 -5.12
C ASP A 342 7.45 -16.82 -3.63
N VAL A 343 8.21 -15.80 -3.22
CA VAL A 343 8.68 -15.61 -1.84
C VAL A 343 7.55 -15.47 -0.82
N GLU A 344 6.38 -15.02 -1.28
CA GLU A 344 5.17 -14.87 -0.47
C GLU A 344 4.35 -16.15 -0.37
N PHE A 345 4.75 -17.22 -1.07
CA PHE A 345 4.03 -18.49 -1.16
C PHE A 345 2.56 -18.36 -1.59
N LYS A 346 2.26 -17.45 -2.52
CA LYS A 346 0.91 -17.24 -3.06
C LYS A 346 0.69 -17.96 -4.37
N ARG A 347 1.75 -18.30 -5.11
CA ARG A 347 1.61 -18.88 -6.45
C ARG A 347 2.76 -19.82 -6.78
N LEU A 348 2.39 -21.03 -7.21
CA LEU A 348 3.31 -22.01 -7.77
C LEU A 348 3.52 -21.77 -9.26
N PHE A 349 4.76 -21.90 -9.70
CA PHE A 349 5.20 -21.74 -11.08
C PHE A 349 5.95 -22.98 -11.52
N TRP A 350 5.91 -23.26 -12.82
CA TRP A 350 6.75 -24.29 -13.43
C TRP A 350 7.41 -23.79 -14.70
N GLN A 351 8.65 -24.18 -14.95
CA GLN A 351 9.37 -23.80 -16.17
C GLN A 351 10.26 -24.94 -16.70
N LYS A 352 10.83 -24.77 -17.89
CA LYS A 352 11.83 -25.73 -18.40
C LYS A 352 13.04 -25.79 -17.44
N PRO A 353 13.61 -26.99 -17.19
CA PRO A 353 14.79 -27.13 -16.35
C PRO A 353 16.01 -26.38 -16.90
N ASP A 354 17.04 -26.24 -16.06
CA ASP A 354 18.36 -25.69 -16.40
C ASP A 354 18.38 -24.22 -16.86
N LYS A 355 17.38 -23.43 -16.46
CA LYS A 355 17.41 -21.98 -16.67
C LYS A 355 18.23 -21.32 -15.57
N LYS A 356 19.13 -20.41 -15.96
CA LYS A 356 19.97 -19.61 -15.04
C LYS A 356 19.17 -18.83 -14.00
N GLU A 357 17.90 -18.55 -14.26
CA GLU A 357 17.00 -17.80 -13.38
C GLU A 357 15.61 -18.45 -13.37
N LEU A 358 14.96 -18.44 -12.21
CA LEU A 358 13.55 -18.77 -12.05
C LEU A 358 12.71 -17.58 -12.52
N LYS A 359 11.93 -17.77 -13.59
CA LYS A 359 11.12 -16.70 -14.19
C LYS A 359 9.64 -16.99 -13.98
N ALA A 360 9.02 -16.22 -13.09
CA ALA A 360 7.59 -16.28 -12.84
C ALA A 360 6.80 -15.94 -14.11
N LYS A 361 6.15 -16.94 -14.71
CA LYS A 361 5.29 -16.80 -15.89
C LYS A 361 3.87 -17.22 -15.57
N LEU A 362 2.91 -16.31 -15.76
CA LEU A 362 1.52 -16.54 -15.35
C LEU A 362 0.86 -17.70 -16.10
N ASP A 363 1.16 -17.90 -17.39
CA ASP A 363 0.64 -19.01 -18.18
C ASP A 363 1.11 -20.39 -17.66
N GLN A 364 2.24 -20.41 -16.95
CA GLN A 364 2.86 -21.59 -16.36
C GLN A 364 2.82 -21.52 -14.83
N SER A 365 1.65 -21.18 -14.30
CA SER A 365 1.45 -21.03 -12.85
C SER A 365 0.06 -21.50 -12.39
N ILE A 366 -0.08 -21.69 -11.08
CA ILE A 366 -1.33 -21.92 -10.36
C ILE A 366 -1.29 -21.14 -9.05
N ALA A 367 -2.30 -20.31 -8.78
CA ALA A 367 -2.38 -19.61 -7.50
C ALA A 367 -2.73 -20.60 -6.40
N ILE A 368 -2.07 -20.52 -5.24
CA ILE A 368 -2.35 -21.43 -4.12
C ILE A 368 -3.77 -21.17 -3.59
N ALA A 369 -4.20 -19.92 -3.52
CA ALA A 369 -5.56 -19.55 -3.10
C ALA A 369 -6.68 -20.07 -4.02
N ASP A 370 -6.36 -20.41 -5.28
CA ASP A 370 -7.34 -20.98 -6.23
C ASP A 370 -7.40 -22.51 -6.14
N VAL A 371 -6.47 -23.14 -5.40
CA VAL A 371 -6.43 -24.60 -5.24
C VAL A 371 -7.44 -25.01 -4.18
N ILE A 372 -8.40 -25.83 -4.61
CA ILE A 372 -9.49 -26.34 -3.77
C ILE A 372 -8.99 -27.51 -2.94
N GLN A 373 -8.16 -28.35 -3.53
CA GLN A 373 -7.61 -29.54 -2.88
C GLN A 373 -6.28 -29.98 -3.49
N VAL A 374 -5.44 -30.56 -2.64
CA VAL A 374 -4.24 -31.30 -3.05
C VAL A 374 -4.47 -32.77 -2.79
N VAL A 375 -4.31 -33.59 -3.82
CA VAL A 375 -4.57 -35.03 -3.74
C VAL A 375 -3.36 -35.83 -4.18
N GLN A 376 -3.06 -36.91 -3.45
CA GLN A 376 -2.03 -37.87 -3.82
C GLN A 376 -2.62 -39.01 -4.67
N GLY A 377 -1.82 -39.52 -5.60
CA GLY A 377 -2.14 -40.68 -6.42
C GLY A 377 -2.88 -40.36 -7.73
N MET A 378 -3.38 -41.41 -8.37
CA MET A 378 -4.00 -41.33 -9.71
C MET A 378 -5.48 -40.90 -9.66
N LYS A 379 -5.75 -39.72 -9.08
CA LYS A 379 -7.13 -39.23 -8.87
C LYS A 379 -7.70 -38.44 -10.05
N THR A 380 -6.85 -37.84 -10.87
CA THR A 380 -7.26 -37.02 -12.02
C THR A 380 -7.31 -37.83 -13.32
N ASP A 381 -8.08 -37.38 -14.29
CA ASP A 381 -8.16 -38.02 -15.62
C ASP A 381 -6.84 -37.93 -16.41
N VAL A 382 -5.96 -37.00 -16.03
CA VAL A 382 -4.59 -36.94 -16.56
C VAL A 382 -3.79 -38.15 -16.12
N PHE A 383 -3.79 -38.46 -14.82
CA PHE A 383 -3.07 -39.62 -14.31
C PHE A 383 -3.75 -40.94 -14.66
N LYS A 384 -5.09 -41.04 -14.65
CA LYS A 384 -5.78 -42.28 -15.08
C LYS A 384 -5.40 -42.73 -16.50
N ARG A 385 -4.98 -41.79 -17.36
CA ARG A 385 -4.61 -42.05 -18.75
C ARG A 385 -3.09 -42.18 -18.98
N SER A 386 -2.29 -41.38 -18.27
CA SER A 386 -0.84 -41.25 -18.53
C SER A 386 0.06 -41.76 -17.40
N GLY A 387 -0.53 -42.09 -16.25
CA GLY A 387 0.20 -42.53 -15.08
C GLY A 387 0.41 -44.05 -15.07
N ASP A 388 1.56 -44.44 -14.55
CA ASP A 388 1.93 -45.80 -14.19
C ASP A 388 1.52 -46.12 -12.75
N THR A 389 0.76 -47.19 -12.57
CA THR A 389 0.22 -47.64 -11.27
C THR A 389 1.32 -47.94 -10.26
N ALA A 390 2.51 -48.39 -10.69
CA ALA A 390 3.64 -48.67 -9.81
C ALA A 390 4.20 -47.41 -9.14
N LYS A 391 3.88 -46.22 -9.66
CA LYS A 391 4.39 -44.93 -9.18
C LYS A 391 3.34 -44.10 -8.46
N THR A 392 2.20 -44.68 -8.11
CA THR A 392 1.04 -43.97 -7.53
C THR A 392 1.42 -43.11 -6.33
N ASN A 393 2.29 -43.59 -5.44
CA ASN A 393 2.70 -42.86 -4.24
C ASN A 393 3.58 -41.62 -4.53
N ARG A 394 4.05 -41.47 -5.77
CA ARG A 394 4.85 -40.32 -6.23
C ARG A 394 4.05 -39.32 -7.04
N TYR A 395 2.75 -39.53 -7.22
CA TYR A 395 1.88 -38.60 -7.93
C TYR A 395 1.17 -37.65 -6.98
N LEU A 396 1.17 -36.38 -7.34
CA LEU A 396 0.47 -35.31 -6.64
C LEU A 396 -0.29 -34.45 -7.65
N SER A 397 -1.54 -34.11 -7.34
CA SER A 397 -2.35 -33.22 -8.14
C SER A 397 -2.87 -32.07 -7.30
N LEU A 398 -2.64 -30.85 -7.77
CA LEU A 398 -3.30 -29.65 -7.24
C LEU A 398 -4.49 -29.36 -8.15
N ILE A 399 -5.68 -29.28 -7.55
CA ILE A 399 -6.95 -29.12 -8.27
C ILE A 399 -7.53 -27.75 -7.96
N ALA A 400 -7.69 -26.93 -8.99
CA ALA A 400 -8.39 -25.65 -8.97
C ALA A 400 -9.66 -25.72 -9.84
N ASP A 401 -10.51 -24.69 -9.78
CA ASP A 401 -11.77 -24.64 -10.53
C ASP A 401 -11.58 -24.75 -12.06
N ASP A 402 -10.54 -24.11 -12.61
CA ASP A 402 -10.33 -23.98 -14.06
C ASP A 402 -9.13 -24.79 -14.60
N ARG A 403 -8.32 -25.40 -13.72
CA ARG A 403 -7.14 -26.20 -14.10
C ARG A 403 -6.69 -27.18 -13.03
N THR A 404 -5.87 -28.16 -13.48
CA THR A 404 -5.12 -29.05 -12.61
C THR A 404 -3.61 -28.92 -12.88
N LEU A 405 -2.81 -29.08 -11.82
CA LEU A 405 -1.38 -29.31 -11.91
C LEU A 405 -1.07 -30.72 -11.44
N ASP A 406 -0.81 -31.61 -12.40
CA ASP A 406 -0.50 -33.03 -12.17
C ASP A 406 1.02 -33.25 -12.28
N ILE A 407 1.66 -33.69 -11.19
CA ILE A 407 3.12 -33.87 -11.10
C ILE A 407 3.52 -35.23 -10.52
N GLU A 408 4.58 -35.81 -11.08
CA GLU A 408 5.33 -36.94 -10.50
C GLU A 408 6.61 -36.40 -9.87
N VAL A 409 6.86 -36.79 -8.62
CA VAL A 409 8.05 -36.39 -7.85
C VAL A 409 9.04 -37.53 -7.67
N ALA A 410 10.28 -37.22 -7.29
CA ALA A 410 11.37 -38.19 -7.28
C ALA A 410 11.17 -39.35 -6.29
N SER A 411 10.54 -39.11 -5.14
CA SER A 411 10.33 -40.12 -4.10
C SER A 411 8.98 -39.96 -3.39
N GLU A 412 8.55 -41.00 -2.67
CA GLU A 412 7.32 -40.99 -1.87
C GLU A 412 7.44 -40.00 -0.70
N GLU A 413 8.60 -39.92 -0.04
CA GLU A 413 8.84 -39.00 1.07
C GLU A 413 8.70 -37.55 0.62
N LEU A 414 9.21 -37.22 -0.58
CA LEU A 414 9.04 -35.90 -1.18
C LEU A 414 7.56 -35.61 -1.50
N CYS A 415 6.82 -36.62 -1.95
CA CYS A 415 5.39 -36.48 -2.22
C CYS A 415 4.61 -36.16 -0.94
N VAL A 416 4.91 -36.86 0.16
CA VAL A 416 4.31 -36.62 1.47
C VAL A 416 4.67 -35.23 2.01
N LEU A 417 5.93 -34.81 1.90
CA LEU A 417 6.38 -33.47 2.30
C LEU A 417 5.60 -32.38 1.56
N LEU A 418 5.47 -32.51 0.23
CA LEU A 418 4.72 -31.56 -0.59
C LEU A 418 3.23 -31.57 -0.28
N LEU A 419 2.62 -32.75 -0.12
CA LEU A 419 1.21 -32.88 0.25
C LEU A 419 0.92 -32.14 1.55
N ASN A 420 1.72 -32.40 2.59
CA ASN A 420 1.53 -31.79 3.91
C ASN A 420 1.80 -30.29 3.87
N GLY A 421 2.90 -29.87 3.22
CA GLY A 421 3.28 -28.47 3.11
C GLY A 421 2.26 -27.63 2.33
N LEU A 422 1.76 -28.15 1.20
CA LEU A 422 0.76 -27.46 0.38
C LEU A 422 -0.59 -27.41 1.09
N ASN A 423 -1.03 -28.50 1.75
CA ASN A 423 -2.26 -28.47 2.55
C ASN A 423 -2.16 -27.48 3.72
N ALA A 424 -1.00 -27.38 4.38
CA ALA A 424 -0.78 -26.37 5.41
C ALA A 424 -0.88 -24.94 4.85
N MET A 425 -0.38 -24.71 3.63
CA MET A 425 -0.54 -23.43 2.93
C MET A 425 -2.00 -23.12 2.63
N LEU A 426 -2.81 -24.11 2.18
CA LEU A 426 -4.24 -23.91 1.91
C LEU A 426 -5.06 -23.55 3.15
N VAL A 427 -4.68 -24.06 4.33
CA VAL A 427 -5.35 -23.72 5.59
C VAL A 427 -4.96 -22.31 6.08
N SER A 428 -3.79 -21.83 5.67
CA SER A 428 -3.22 -20.54 6.11
C SER A 428 -3.52 -19.38 5.15
N SER A 429 -3.99 -19.68 3.93
CA SER A 429 -4.37 -18.75 2.87
C SER A 429 -5.86 -18.44 2.88
#